data_AF-A0A917YTG3-F1
#
_entry.id   AF-A0A917YTG3-F1
#
_cell.length_a   1.000
_cell.length_b   1.000
_cell.length_c   1.000
_cell.angle_alpha   90.00
_cell.angle_beta   90.00
_cell.angle_gamma   90.00
#
_symmetry.space_group_name_H-M   'P 1'
#
loop_
_entity.id
_entity.type
_entity.pdbx_description
1 polymer ?
#
loop_
_entity_poly.entity_id
_entity_poly.type
_entity_poly.pdbx_seq_one_letter_code
_entity_poly.pdbx_strand_id
1 'polypeptide(L)'
;MRWIRENALSLTFMTLFVLALAGQAVAGMLEFNDQQLVNGLQPVSLLAYVTSSPFAVDVSENWQSEYLQFLLFIMLTVWLVQKGSPESKQPGEEGPGSDEEQLVGPYAKPRSPAWAKSTGLRLHLFGNSLGLTMGTVFVLSWLAQSVSGLAAGNAERLTDLRDPISWGAYITSPEFWNRSLQNWQSELLAVLSMVALSIYLRQRGSPESKPVGAPHSETGTEG
;
A
#
# COMPACT_ATOMS: atom_id res chain seq x y z
N MET A 1 -28.15 -11.52 2.02
CA MET A 1 -27.17 -12.64 2.14
C MET A 1 -26.27 -12.81 0.92
N ARG A 2 -26.77 -12.74 -0.34
CA ARG A 2 -25.94 -12.90 -1.54
C ARG A 2 -24.81 -11.87 -1.65
N TRP A 3 -25.12 -10.58 -1.53
CA TRP A 3 -24.11 -9.50 -1.56
C TRP A 3 -23.01 -9.67 -0.51
N ILE A 4 -23.36 -10.03 0.73
CA ILE A 4 -22.37 -10.26 1.80
C ILE A 4 -21.44 -11.43 1.42
N ARG A 5 -21.97 -12.54 0.90
CA ARG A 5 -21.14 -13.67 0.46
C ARG A 5 -20.24 -13.32 -0.73
N GLU A 6 -20.75 -12.54 -1.68
CA GLU A 6 -19.98 -12.08 -2.85
C GLU A 6 -18.90 -11.06 -2.51
N ASN A 7 -18.99 -10.40 -1.34
CA ASN A 7 -18.04 -9.38 -0.89
C ASN A 7 -17.36 -9.76 0.45
N ALA A 8 -17.42 -11.03 0.85
CA ALA A 8 -17.02 -11.47 2.19
C ALA A 8 -15.52 -11.23 2.46
N LEU A 9 -14.67 -11.37 1.44
CA LEU A 9 -13.24 -11.13 1.55
C LEU A 9 -12.95 -9.66 1.89
N SER A 10 -13.47 -8.73 1.08
CA SER A 10 -13.30 -7.29 1.29
C SER A 10 -13.92 -6.82 2.61
N LEU A 11 -15.10 -7.33 2.97
CA LEU A 11 -15.74 -7.00 4.25
C LEU A 11 -14.94 -7.50 5.45
N THR A 12 -14.41 -8.72 5.39
CA THR A 12 -13.55 -9.28 6.44
C THR A 12 -12.30 -8.42 6.63
N PHE A 13 -11.57 -8.11 5.55
CA PHE A 13 -10.38 -7.28 5.65
C PHE A 13 -10.68 -5.85 6.08
N MET A 14 -11.81 -5.26 5.66
CA MET A 14 -12.27 -3.96 6.17
C MET A 14 -12.55 -4.01 7.67
N THR A 15 -13.20 -5.06 8.17
CA THR A 15 -13.43 -5.22 9.61
C THR A 15 -12.11 -5.39 10.38
N LEU A 16 -11.20 -6.25 9.90
CA LEU A 16 -9.88 -6.43 10.52
C LEU A 16 -9.08 -5.13 10.53
N PHE A 17 -9.11 -4.37 9.44
CA PHE A 17 -8.48 -3.05 9.35
C PHE A 17 -9.04 -2.06 10.37
N VAL A 18 -10.38 -1.92 10.46
CA VAL A 18 -11.02 -1.01 11.43
C VAL A 18 -10.69 -1.41 12.87
N LEU A 19 -10.70 -2.72 13.17
CA LEU A 19 -10.34 -3.22 14.50
C LEU A 19 -8.87 -2.93 14.84
N ALA A 20 -7.95 -3.14 13.89
CA ALA A 20 -6.53 -2.84 14.06
C ALA A 20 -6.29 -1.34 14.24
N LEU A 21 -6.93 -0.48 13.44
CA LEU A 21 -6.82 0.97 13.55
C LEU A 21 -7.39 1.50 14.87
N ALA A 22 -8.52 0.96 15.33
CA ALA A 22 -9.09 1.28 16.63
C ALA A 22 -8.16 0.82 17.77
N GLY A 23 -7.58 -0.37 17.66
CA GLY A 23 -6.57 -0.89 18.59
C GLY A 23 -5.34 0.01 18.66
N GLN A 24 -4.79 0.41 17.51
CA GLN A 24 -3.68 1.34 17.41
C GLN A 24 -4.01 2.70 18.04
N ALA A 25 -5.21 3.24 17.79
CA ALA A 25 -5.64 4.52 18.36
C ALA A 25 -5.68 4.48 19.90
N VAL A 26 -6.19 3.39 20.47
CA VAL A 26 -6.24 3.22 21.94
C VAL A 26 -4.83 2.99 22.50
N ALA A 27 -4.07 2.06 21.95
CA ALA A 27 -2.73 1.73 22.43
C ALA A 27 -1.78 2.94 22.34
N GLY A 28 -1.77 3.62 21.20
CA GLY A 28 -0.96 4.82 20.99
C GLY A 28 -1.36 5.97 21.90
N MET A 29 -2.67 6.18 22.15
CA MET A 29 -3.11 7.19 23.12
C MET A 29 -2.60 6.89 24.53
N LEU A 30 -2.63 5.61 24.94
CA LEU A 30 -2.15 5.21 26.26
C LEU A 30 -0.64 5.43 26.40
N GLU A 31 0.14 5.05 25.39
CA GLU A 31 1.60 5.30 25.36
C GLU A 31 1.90 6.81 25.37
N PHE A 32 1.21 7.60 24.54
CA PHE A 32 1.36 9.05 24.51
C PHE A 32 1.03 9.68 25.87
N ASN A 33 -0.05 9.25 26.52
CA ASN A 33 -0.42 9.76 27.84
C ASN A 33 0.57 9.35 28.94
N ASP A 34 1.20 8.18 28.85
CA ASP A 34 2.27 7.78 29.77
C ASP A 34 3.47 8.74 29.66
N GLN A 35 3.89 9.06 28.43
CA GLN A 35 4.95 10.04 28.17
C GLN A 35 4.57 11.44 28.67
N GLN A 36 3.32 11.87 28.46
CA GLN A 36 2.83 13.15 28.98
C GLN A 36 2.94 13.21 30.51
N LEU A 37 2.52 12.16 31.21
CA LEU A 37 2.60 12.10 32.67
C LEU A 37 4.05 12.12 33.17
N VAL A 38 4.96 11.38 32.52
CA VAL A 38 6.41 11.41 32.84
C VAL A 38 6.99 12.82 32.69
N ASN A 39 6.53 13.56 31.67
CA ASN A 39 6.95 14.94 31.41
C ASN A 39 6.18 16.00 32.23
N GLY A 40 5.32 15.59 33.18
CA GLY A 40 4.53 16.50 33.99
C GLY A 40 3.41 17.23 33.24
N LEU A 41 3.05 16.73 32.06
CA LEU A 41 1.99 17.25 31.20
C LEU A 41 0.66 16.52 31.46
N GLN A 42 -0.43 17.10 30.96
CA GLN A 42 -1.77 16.53 31.12
C GLN A 42 -2.03 15.45 30.05
N PRO A 43 -2.71 14.35 30.43
CA PRO A 43 -3.22 13.37 29.47
C PRO A 43 -4.22 14.00 28.49
N VAL A 44 -4.26 13.47 27.28
CA VAL A 44 -5.21 13.85 26.22
C VAL A 44 -6.33 12.81 26.10
N SER A 45 -7.47 13.25 25.56
CA SER A 45 -8.58 12.36 25.19
C SER A 45 -8.30 11.62 23.89
N LEU A 46 -9.03 10.54 23.64
CA LEU A 46 -8.89 9.75 22.40
C LEU A 46 -9.12 10.60 21.15
N LEU A 47 -10.14 11.47 21.17
CA LEU A 47 -10.44 12.36 20.04
C LEU A 47 -9.28 13.33 19.77
N ALA A 48 -8.71 13.90 20.84
CA ALA A 48 -7.54 14.77 20.72
C ALA A 48 -6.32 14.00 20.17
N TYR A 49 -6.13 12.75 20.58
CA TYR A 49 -5.05 11.91 20.09
C TYR A 49 -5.19 11.54 18.61
N VAL A 50 -6.36 11.07 18.15
CA VAL A 50 -6.53 10.66 16.74
C VAL A 50 -6.52 11.81 15.75
N THR A 51 -6.62 13.05 16.23
CA THR A 51 -6.49 14.29 15.44
C THR A 51 -5.12 14.95 15.59
N SER A 52 -4.20 14.30 16.31
CA SER A 52 -2.85 14.81 16.58
C SER A 52 -1.86 14.43 15.48
N SER A 53 -0.75 15.18 15.40
CA SER A 53 0.34 14.90 14.47
C SER A 53 1.02 13.53 14.71
N PRO A 54 1.32 13.09 15.94
CA PRO A 54 1.88 11.75 16.18
C PRO A 54 1.05 10.62 15.57
N PHE A 55 -0.25 10.59 15.84
CA PHE A 55 -1.13 9.56 15.28
C PHE A 55 -1.17 9.62 13.75
N ALA A 56 -1.26 10.83 13.18
CA ALA A 56 -1.25 11.02 11.74
C ALA A 56 0.05 10.51 11.10
N VAL A 57 1.21 10.73 11.73
CA VAL A 57 2.50 10.19 11.29
C VAL A 57 2.45 8.67 11.26
N ASP A 58 2.11 8.03 12.37
CA ASP A 58 2.17 6.56 12.48
C ASP A 58 1.26 5.86 11.47
N VAL A 59 0.06 6.40 11.24
CA VAL A 59 -0.88 5.83 10.27
C VAL A 59 -0.41 6.07 8.84
N SER A 60 0.00 7.30 8.50
CA SER A 60 0.40 7.64 7.14
C SER A 60 1.73 7.03 6.72
N GLU A 61 2.64 6.79 7.68
CA GLU A 61 3.91 6.11 7.46
C GLU A 61 3.71 4.65 7.00
N ASN A 62 2.80 3.92 7.64
CA ASN A 62 2.44 2.56 7.23
C ASN A 62 1.69 2.57 5.89
N TRP A 63 0.71 3.47 5.72
CA TRP A 63 -0.06 3.48 4.49
C TRP A 63 0.80 3.83 3.27
N GLN A 64 1.74 4.77 3.39
CA GLN A 64 2.55 5.14 2.24
C GLN A 64 3.43 3.97 1.75
N SER A 65 4.01 3.15 2.63
CA SER A 65 4.80 1.99 2.21
C SER A 65 3.95 0.92 1.53
N GLU A 66 2.77 0.64 2.08
CA GLU A 66 1.82 -0.35 1.53
C GLU A 66 1.34 0.03 0.12
N TYR A 67 0.94 1.29 -0.09
CA TYR A 67 0.52 1.75 -1.41
C TYR A 67 1.69 1.86 -2.40
N LEU A 68 2.89 2.20 -1.94
CA LEU A 68 4.10 2.13 -2.77
C LEU A 68 4.39 0.71 -3.20
N GLN A 69 4.29 -0.26 -2.29
CA GLN A 69 4.47 -1.68 -2.57
C GLN A 69 3.53 -2.13 -3.69
N PHE A 70 2.22 -1.89 -3.55
CA PHE A 70 1.25 -2.25 -4.58
C PHE A 70 1.53 -1.54 -5.90
N LEU A 71 1.83 -0.24 -5.88
CA LEU A 71 2.17 0.51 -7.08
C LEU A 71 3.36 -0.13 -7.81
N LEU A 72 4.47 -0.38 -7.09
CA LEU A 72 5.67 -0.98 -7.66
C LEU A 72 5.36 -2.38 -8.19
N PHE A 73 4.67 -3.20 -7.42
CA PHE A 73 4.33 -4.55 -7.84
C PHE A 73 3.46 -4.56 -9.11
N ILE A 74 2.40 -3.74 -9.16
CA ILE A 74 1.53 -3.59 -10.34
C ILE A 74 2.32 -3.11 -11.56
N MET A 75 3.17 -2.09 -11.41
CA MET A 75 3.87 -1.49 -12.55
C MET A 75 5.03 -2.35 -13.03
N LEU A 76 5.76 -2.98 -12.12
CA LEU A 76 6.93 -3.80 -12.45
C LEU A 76 6.51 -5.13 -13.06
N THR A 77 5.46 -5.79 -12.56
CA THR A 77 4.98 -7.08 -13.11
C THR A 77 4.40 -6.98 -14.52
N VAL A 78 4.17 -5.75 -15.02
CA VAL A 78 3.87 -5.55 -16.45
C VAL A 78 5.06 -5.99 -17.32
N TRP A 79 6.30 -5.74 -16.87
CA TRP A 79 7.52 -5.88 -17.68
C TRP A 79 8.55 -6.87 -17.13
N LEU A 80 8.57 -7.09 -15.82
CA LEU A 80 9.49 -8.01 -15.15
C LEU A 80 8.82 -9.36 -14.98
N VAL A 81 9.48 -10.40 -15.47
CA VAL A 81 9.01 -11.79 -15.39
C VAL A 81 9.95 -12.62 -14.51
N GLN A 82 9.36 -13.47 -13.68
CA GLN A 82 10.07 -14.43 -12.85
C GLN A 82 9.57 -15.85 -13.18
N LYS A 83 10.36 -16.61 -13.92
CA LYS A 83 10.03 -18.00 -14.25
C LYS A 83 9.72 -18.80 -12.98
N GLY A 84 8.59 -19.49 -12.99
CA GLY A 84 8.09 -20.34 -11.91
C GLY A 84 7.17 -19.62 -10.92
N SER A 85 7.12 -18.28 -10.96
CA SER A 85 6.29 -17.49 -10.06
C SER A 85 4.85 -17.41 -10.56
N PRO A 86 3.83 -17.67 -9.72
CA PRO A 86 2.44 -17.35 -10.04
C PRO A 86 2.19 -15.83 -10.12
N GLU A 87 3.07 -15.03 -9.50
CA GLU A 87 2.96 -13.57 -9.40
C GLU A 87 3.44 -12.79 -10.64
N SER A 88 3.86 -13.50 -11.70
CA SER A 88 4.33 -12.87 -12.94
C SER A 88 3.76 -13.55 -14.17
N LYS A 89 3.75 -12.82 -15.29
CA LYS A 89 3.40 -13.33 -16.61
C LYS A 89 4.36 -14.43 -17.07
N GLN A 90 3.99 -15.14 -18.13
CA GLN A 90 4.89 -16.12 -18.72
C GLN A 90 6.07 -15.41 -19.42
N PRO A 91 7.27 -16.03 -19.46
CA PRO A 91 8.39 -15.47 -20.23
C PRO A 91 8.00 -15.30 -21.71
N GLY A 92 8.21 -14.10 -22.26
CA GLY A 92 7.79 -13.72 -23.62
C GLY A 92 6.47 -12.95 -23.70
N GLU A 93 5.75 -12.79 -22.59
CA GLU A 93 4.51 -12.00 -22.49
C GLU A 93 4.74 -10.65 -21.80
N GLU A 94 5.97 -10.13 -21.81
CA GLU A 94 6.31 -8.84 -21.19
C GLU A 94 5.61 -7.67 -21.90
N GLY A 95 5.19 -6.68 -21.11
CA GLY A 95 4.54 -5.46 -21.59
C GLY A 95 3.03 -5.43 -21.44
N PRO A 96 2.36 -4.35 -21.88
CA PRO A 96 0.93 -4.13 -21.63
C PRO A 96 -0.01 -5.08 -22.37
N GLY A 97 0.52 -5.94 -23.25
CA GLY A 97 -0.26 -6.74 -24.18
C GLY A 97 -0.85 -5.91 -25.33
N SER A 98 -1.51 -6.60 -26.25
CA SER A 98 -2.23 -5.99 -27.36
C SER A 98 -3.61 -5.48 -26.95
N ASP A 99 -4.19 -4.56 -27.73
CA ASP A 99 -5.55 -4.07 -27.50
C ASP A 99 -6.61 -5.20 -27.53
N GLU A 100 -6.34 -6.26 -28.29
CA GLU A 100 -7.21 -7.45 -28.38
C GLU A 100 -7.17 -8.26 -27.09
N GLU A 101 -5.97 -8.55 -26.57
CA GLU A 101 -5.79 -9.26 -25.29
C GLU A 101 -6.39 -8.47 -24.12
N GLN A 102 -6.25 -7.14 -24.14
CA GLN A 102 -6.79 -6.25 -23.11
C GLN A 102 -8.29 -5.92 -23.30
N LEU A 103 -8.92 -6.40 -24.38
CA LEU A 103 -10.34 -6.20 -24.68
C LEU A 103 -10.75 -4.71 -24.72
N VAL A 104 -9.92 -3.87 -25.34
CA VAL A 104 -10.14 -2.41 -25.43
C VAL A 104 -10.51 -1.95 -26.84
N GLY A 105 -11.12 -0.77 -26.93
CA GLY A 105 -11.48 -0.14 -28.19
C GLY A 105 -12.37 -1.04 -29.05
N PRO A 106 -12.00 -1.34 -30.31
CA PRO A 106 -12.77 -2.22 -31.20
C PRO A 106 -12.95 -3.66 -30.68
N TYR A 107 -12.07 -4.12 -29.80
CA TYR A 107 -12.07 -5.49 -29.26
C TYR A 107 -12.92 -5.65 -27.99
N ALA A 108 -13.43 -4.53 -27.45
CA ALA A 108 -14.25 -4.53 -26.26
C ALA A 108 -15.56 -5.32 -26.46
N LYS A 109 -15.92 -6.11 -25.45
CA LYS A 109 -17.10 -6.98 -25.47
C LYS A 109 -18.36 -6.22 -25.05
N PRO A 110 -19.57 -6.76 -25.30
CA PRO A 110 -20.83 -6.09 -24.93
C PRO A 110 -20.90 -5.69 -23.45
N ARG A 111 -20.39 -6.55 -22.57
CA ARG A 111 -20.33 -6.32 -21.11
C ARG A 111 -19.09 -5.55 -20.63
N SER A 112 -18.17 -5.16 -21.52
CA SER A 112 -17.00 -4.37 -21.13
C SER A 112 -17.40 -2.98 -20.61
N PRO A 113 -16.63 -2.40 -19.68
CA PRO A 113 -16.87 -1.05 -19.16
C PRO A 113 -16.91 0.00 -20.26
N ALA A 114 -17.70 1.06 -20.07
CA ALA A 114 -17.88 2.10 -21.09
C ALA A 114 -16.58 2.79 -21.50
N TRP A 115 -15.65 3.03 -20.56
CA TRP A 115 -14.37 3.68 -20.85
C TRP A 115 -13.39 2.75 -21.58
N ALA A 116 -13.52 1.43 -21.42
CA ALA A 116 -12.74 0.46 -22.21
C ALA A 116 -13.14 0.48 -23.70
N LYS A 117 -14.37 0.89 -24.02
CA LYS A 117 -14.86 1.07 -25.41
C LYS A 117 -14.47 2.42 -26.01
N SER A 118 -13.93 3.33 -25.20
CA SER A 118 -13.54 4.67 -25.64
C SER A 118 -12.12 4.68 -26.22
N THR A 119 -11.68 5.81 -26.76
CA THR A 119 -10.32 6.01 -27.28
C THR A 119 -9.65 7.20 -26.61
N GLY A 120 -8.33 7.34 -26.78
CA GLY A 120 -7.55 8.48 -26.27
C GLY A 120 -7.49 8.54 -24.75
N LEU A 121 -7.63 9.74 -24.19
CA LEU A 121 -7.38 10.00 -22.77
C LEU A 121 -8.27 9.19 -21.81
N ARG A 122 -9.54 8.97 -22.16
CA ARG A 122 -10.46 8.18 -21.30
C ARG A 122 -10.02 6.74 -21.19
N LEU A 123 -9.64 6.12 -22.31
CA LEU A 123 -9.10 4.77 -22.31
C LEU A 123 -7.78 4.71 -21.54
N HIS A 124 -6.89 5.68 -21.76
CA HIS A 124 -5.62 5.75 -21.07
C HIS A 124 -5.79 5.85 -19.54
N LEU A 125 -6.66 6.75 -19.06
CA LEU A 125 -6.94 6.90 -17.63
C LEU A 125 -7.59 5.64 -17.05
N PHE A 126 -8.54 5.03 -17.76
CA PHE A 126 -9.20 3.81 -17.27
C PHE A 126 -8.24 2.62 -17.24
N GLY A 127 -7.46 2.42 -18.30
CA GLY A 127 -6.49 1.33 -18.41
C GLY A 127 -5.35 1.44 -17.40
N ASN A 128 -5.02 2.65 -16.93
CA ASN A 128 -4.01 2.89 -15.90
C ASN A 128 -4.62 3.22 -14.52
N SER A 129 -5.94 3.11 -14.35
CA SER A 129 -6.64 3.62 -13.17
C SER A 129 -6.20 2.97 -11.86
N LEU A 130 -5.86 1.68 -11.87
CA LEU A 130 -5.37 0.97 -10.70
C LEU A 130 -4.01 1.54 -10.25
N GLY A 131 -3.03 1.59 -11.15
CA GLY A 131 -1.71 2.17 -10.86
C GLY A 131 -1.80 3.65 -10.47
N LEU A 132 -2.61 4.44 -11.17
CA LEU A 132 -2.85 5.85 -10.85
C LEU A 132 -3.48 6.02 -9.46
N THR A 133 -4.42 5.15 -9.07
CA THR A 133 -5.04 5.20 -7.74
C THR A 133 -4.01 4.87 -6.66
N MET A 134 -3.26 3.77 -6.82
CA MET A 134 -2.22 3.40 -5.85
C MET A 134 -1.16 4.49 -5.72
N GLY A 135 -0.69 5.05 -6.84
CA GLY A 135 0.26 6.16 -6.83
C GLY A 135 -0.29 7.45 -6.23
N THR A 136 -1.56 7.77 -6.47
CA THR A 136 -2.20 8.95 -5.86
C THR A 136 -2.29 8.79 -4.34
N VAL A 137 -2.75 7.63 -3.86
CA VAL A 137 -2.85 7.38 -2.42
C VAL A 137 -1.46 7.35 -1.77
N PHE A 138 -0.46 6.75 -2.43
CA PHE A 138 0.94 6.82 -2.00
C PHE A 138 1.41 8.27 -1.83
N VAL A 139 1.26 9.12 -2.85
CA VAL A 139 1.69 10.52 -2.79
C VAL A 139 0.95 11.29 -1.69
N LEU A 140 -0.36 11.10 -1.55
CA LEU A 140 -1.14 11.76 -0.50
C LEU A 140 -0.73 11.30 0.90
N SER A 141 -0.50 10.00 1.11
CA SER A 141 -0.02 9.45 2.38
C SER A 141 1.40 9.91 2.70
N TRP A 142 2.31 9.91 1.72
CA TRP A 142 3.68 10.42 1.87
C TRP A 142 3.67 11.92 2.23
N LEU A 143 2.80 12.71 1.60
CA LEU A 143 2.63 14.13 1.93
C LEU A 143 2.09 14.30 3.36
N ALA A 144 1.04 13.55 3.72
CA ALA A 144 0.47 13.56 5.08
C ALA A 144 1.52 13.20 6.14
N GLN A 145 2.34 12.17 5.88
CA GLN A 145 3.46 11.75 6.72
C GLN A 145 4.52 12.85 6.82
N SER A 146 4.90 13.47 5.71
CA SER A 146 5.93 14.52 5.70
C SER A 146 5.50 15.77 6.47
N VAL A 147 4.23 16.19 6.35
CA VAL A 147 3.69 17.38 7.01
C VAL A 147 3.45 17.10 8.50
N SER A 148 2.85 15.95 8.83
CA SER A 148 2.61 15.58 10.22
C SER A 148 3.92 15.31 10.97
N GLY A 149 4.91 14.72 10.28
CA GLY A 149 6.24 14.45 10.84
C GLY A 149 7.00 15.73 11.12
N LEU A 150 6.94 16.71 10.20
CA LEU A 150 7.48 18.05 10.45
C LEU A 150 6.83 18.70 11.67
N ALA A 151 5.49 18.62 11.78
CA ALA A 151 4.77 19.21 12.90
C ALA A 151 5.14 18.56 14.24
N ALA A 152 5.21 17.23 14.28
CA ALA A 152 5.62 16.48 15.47
C ALA A 152 7.09 16.79 15.85
N GLY A 153 8.02 16.71 14.90
CA GLY A 153 9.43 17.00 15.14
C GLY A 153 9.68 18.45 15.56
N ASN A 154 8.97 19.43 14.99
CA ASN A 154 9.09 20.82 15.42
C ASN A 154 8.52 21.05 16.82
N ALA A 155 7.47 20.34 17.22
CA ALA A 155 6.94 20.41 18.59
C ALA A 155 7.96 19.92 19.63
N GLU A 156 8.66 18.83 19.33
CA GLU A 156 9.75 18.31 20.16
C GLU A 156 10.93 19.29 20.22
N ARG A 157 11.36 19.82 19.07
CA ARG A 157 12.44 20.81 19.00
C ARG A 157 12.14 22.06 19.84
N LEU A 158 10.92 22.56 19.80
CA LEU A 158 10.51 23.70 20.62
C LEU A 158 10.54 23.39 22.12
N THR A 159 10.17 22.15 22.49
CA THR A 159 10.31 21.66 23.87
C THR A 159 11.77 21.66 24.32
N ASP A 160 12.69 21.30 23.41
CA ASP A 160 14.14 21.32 23.63
C ASP A 160 14.79 22.71 23.46
N LEU A 161 14.00 23.78 23.31
CA LEU A 161 14.49 25.15 23.05
C LEU A 161 15.36 25.25 21.76
N ARG A 162 15.09 24.40 20.77
CA ARG A 162 15.72 24.40 19.44
C ARG A 162 14.81 25.06 18.41
N ASP A 163 15.41 25.74 17.43
CA ASP A 163 14.66 26.37 16.35
C ASP A 163 13.94 25.33 15.48
N PRO A 164 12.69 25.60 15.06
CA PRO A 164 11.96 24.75 14.13
C PRO A 164 12.64 24.77 12.77
N ILE A 165 12.51 23.66 12.04
CA ILE A 165 13.03 23.55 10.67
C ILE A 165 11.90 23.72 9.65
N SER A 166 12.29 24.03 8.41
CA SER A 166 11.36 24.07 7.29
C SER A 166 11.00 22.66 6.80
N TRP A 167 9.89 22.55 6.07
CA TRP A 167 9.49 21.29 5.43
C TRP A 167 10.59 20.73 4.52
N GLY A 168 11.22 21.60 3.71
CA GLY A 168 12.33 21.22 2.83
C GLY A 168 13.50 20.61 3.60
N ALA A 169 13.90 21.22 4.72
CA ALA A 169 14.97 20.69 5.56
C ALA A 169 14.59 19.33 6.18
N TYR A 170 13.33 19.16 6.59
CA TYR A 170 12.84 17.90 7.15
C TYR A 170 12.81 16.75 6.13
N ILE A 171 12.27 16.95 4.93
CA ILE A 171 12.20 15.87 3.91
C ILE A 171 13.57 15.49 3.35
N THR A 172 14.59 16.33 3.53
CA THR A 172 15.99 16.00 3.22
C THR A 172 16.75 15.46 4.43
N SER A 173 16.11 15.35 5.60
CA SER A 173 16.76 14.93 6.82
C SER A 173 17.00 13.41 6.85
N PRO A 174 18.07 12.94 7.52
CA PRO A 174 18.29 11.51 7.72
C PRO A 174 17.16 10.83 8.49
N GLU A 175 16.53 11.53 9.42
CA GLU A 175 15.43 10.98 10.25
C GLU A 175 14.23 10.57 9.38
N PHE A 176 13.78 11.47 8.50
CA PHE A 176 12.68 11.21 7.57
C PHE A 176 12.96 9.97 6.71
N TRP A 177 14.13 9.93 6.07
CA TRP A 177 14.51 8.82 5.21
C TRP A 177 14.76 7.53 5.97
N ASN A 178 15.32 7.59 7.18
CA ASN A 178 15.51 6.41 8.00
C ASN A 178 14.16 5.74 8.32
N ARG A 179 13.14 6.52 8.70
CA ARG A 179 11.78 6.00 8.93
C ARG A 179 11.16 5.47 7.65
N SER A 180 11.15 6.25 6.57
CA SER A 180 10.54 5.82 5.29
C SER A 180 11.21 4.57 4.71
N LEU A 181 12.54 4.50 4.71
CA LEU A 181 13.28 3.36 4.16
C LEU A 181 13.13 2.09 5.02
N GLN A 182 13.01 2.21 6.35
CA GLN A 182 12.72 1.07 7.23
C GLN A 182 11.36 0.43 6.92
N ASN A 183 10.34 1.23 6.62
CA ASN A 183 9.05 0.69 6.21
C ASN A 183 9.11 0.10 4.80
N TRP A 184 9.71 0.82 3.85
CA TRP A 184 9.83 0.33 2.47
C TRP A 184 10.61 -0.97 2.37
N GLN A 185 11.71 -1.13 3.12
CA GLN A 185 12.46 -2.38 3.07
C GLN A 185 11.63 -3.58 3.57
N SER A 186 10.74 -3.38 4.56
CA SER A 186 9.89 -4.45 5.09
C SER A 186 8.89 -4.90 4.04
N GLU A 187 8.21 -3.96 3.40
CA GLU A 187 7.24 -4.27 2.34
C GLU A 187 7.92 -4.92 1.12
N LEU A 188 9.08 -4.39 0.70
CA LEU A 188 9.82 -4.99 -0.41
C LEU A 188 10.29 -6.42 -0.10
N LEU A 189 10.65 -6.71 1.15
CA LEU A 189 10.97 -8.07 1.60
C LEU A 189 9.75 -8.97 1.57
N ALA A 190 8.57 -8.46 1.95
CA ALA A 190 7.31 -9.21 1.90
C ALA A 190 6.95 -9.58 0.45
N VAL A 191 7.01 -8.64 -0.50
CA VAL A 191 6.80 -8.91 -1.93
C VAL A 191 7.83 -9.89 -2.47
N LEU A 192 9.11 -9.70 -2.18
CA LEU A 192 10.16 -10.62 -2.61
C LEU A 192 9.88 -12.05 -2.09
N SER A 193 9.46 -12.15 -0.83
CA SER A 193 9.08 -13.43 -0.23
C SER A 193 7.90 -14.05 -0.95
N MET A 194 6.85 -13.28 -1.26
CA MET A 194 5.71 -13.76 -2.04
C MET A 194 6.12 -14.25 -3.42
N VAL A 195 6.89 -13.47 -4.17
CA VAL A 195 7.36 -13.81 -5.54
C VAL A 195 8.26 -15.05 -5.54
N ALA A 196 9.15 -15.20 -4.57
CA ALA A 196 10.11 -16.30 -4.52
C ALA A 196 9.53 -17.57 -3.89
N LEU A 197 8.85 -17.46 -2.76
CA LEU A 197 8.36 -18.61 -2.00
C LEU A 197 7.18 -19.29 -2.68
N SER A 198 6.30 -18.54 -3.37
CA SER A 198 5.15 -19.10 -4.10
C SER A 198 5.55 -20.03 -5.26
N ILE A 199 6.81 -19.97 -5.72
CA ILE A 199 7.38 -20.95 -6.66
C ILE A 199 7.40 -22.35 -6.05
N TYR A 200 7.76 -22.45 -4.77
CA TYR A 200 8.07 -23.71 -4.08
C TYR A 200 7.00 -24.15 -3.08
N LEU A 201 6.39 -23.21 -2.37
CA LEU A 201 5.38 -23.46 -1.34
C LEU A 201 3.98 -23.51 -1.94
N ARG A 202 3.06 -24.17 -1.25
CA ARG A 202 1.69 -24.40 -1.71
C ARG A 202 0.72 -24.21 -0.55
N GLN A 203 -0.34 -23.43 -0.77
CA GLN A 203 -1.51 -23.36 0.10
C GLN A 203 -2.71 -23.88 -0.68
N ARG A 204 -3.16 -25.11 -0.36
CA ARG A 204 -4.23 -25.78 -1.10
C ARG A 204 -5.50 -24.92 -1.17
N GLY A 205 -5.91 -24.55 -2.38
CA GLY A 205 -7.12 -23.76 -2.64
C GLY A 205 -6.94 -22.25 -2.51
N SER A 206 -5.73 -21.76 -2.24
CA SER A 206 -5.41 -20.32 -2.26
C SER A 206 -5.19 -19.83 -3.70
N PRO A 207 -5.67 -18.63 -4.07
CA PRO A 207 -5.29 -17.99 -5.34
C PRO A 207 -3.82 -17.54 -5.36
N GLU A 208 -3.21 -17.36 -4.18
CA GLU A 208 -1.83 -16.87 -4.02
C GLU A 208 -0.76 -17.97 -4.14
N SER A 209 -1.13 -19.16 -4.62
CA SER A 209 -0.16 -20.24 -4.85
C SER A 209 -0.63 -21.18 -5.96
N LYS A 210 0.32 -21.76 -6.68
CA LYS A 210 0.03 -22.75 -7.72
C LYS A 210 -0.74 -23.96 -7.17
N PRO A 211 -1.47 -24.72 -8.03
CA PRO A 211 -2.00 -26.01 -7.64
C PRO A 211 -0.93 -26.91 -7.02
N VAL A 212 -1.31 -27.73 -6.03
CA VAL A 212 -0.36 -28.55 -5.25
C VAL A 212 0.45 -29.51 -6.16
N GLY A 213 -0.15 -30.01 -7.23
CA GLY A 213 0.51 -30.88 -8.21
C GLY A 213 1.31 -30.16 -9.30
N ALA A 214 1.27 -28.83 -9.37
CA ALA A 214 1.92 -28.07 -10.44
C ALA A 214 3.44 -27.97 -10.24
N PRO A 215 4.25 -28.17 -11.29
CA PRO A 215 5.71 -28.12 -11.21
C PRO A 215 6.24 -26.72 -10.85
N HIS A 216 7.46 -26.67 -10.30
CA HIS A 216 8.09 -25.40 -9.90
C HIS A 216 8.36 -24.46 -11.10
N SER A 217 8.60 -25.01 -12.29
CA SER A 217 8.88 -24.22 -13.50
C SER A 217 7.68 -23.54 -14.14
N GLU A 218 6.46 -23.94 -13.77
CA GLU A 218 5.21 -23.35 -14.28
C GLU A 218 5.04 -21.93 -13.76
N THR A 219 4.76 -20.98 -14.65
CA THR A 219 4.70 -19.53 -14.38
C THR A 219 3.29 -19.03 -14.68
N GLY A 220 2.81 -18.08 -13.87
CA GLY A 220 1.45 -17.58 -13.94
C GLY A 220 0.44 -18.55 -13.32
N THR A 221 -0.72 -18.01 -12.98
CA THR A 221 -1.91 -18.80 -12.64
C THR A 221 -2.82 -18.77 -13.85
N GLU A 222 -2.80 -19.81 -14.69
CA GLU A 222 -3.92 -20.01 -15.62
C GLU A 222 -5.17 -20.31 -14.78
N GLY A 223 -6.05 -19.32 -14.71
CA GLY A 223 -7.43 -19.42 -14.27
C GLY A 223 -8.33 -18.85 -15.35
#